data_AF-T1GF68-F1
#
_entry.id   AF-T1GF68-F1
#
_cell.length_a   1.000
_cell.length_b   1.000
_cell.length_c   1.000
_cell.angle_alpha   90.00
_cell.angle_beta   90.00
_cell.angle_gamma   90.00
#
_symmetry.space_group_name_H-M   'P 1'
#
loop_
_entity.id
_entity.type
_entity.pdbx_description
1 polymer ?
#
loop_
_entity_poly.entity_id
_entity_poly.type
_entity_poly.pdbx_seq_one_letter_code
_entity_poly.pdbx_strand_id
1 'polypeptide(L)'
;MGSLLQYVTSKLMEQSLDCFEKLSSTNQTNDLLYSIEEIFDEAIMKTVPNEKGVAFMVQDKFSVFSIDPTKSNVRGMKFFTKGGNNKLQEGNIYYDYITSNETVESFQANIDIDLDIATYFPDDLLYYTNPNNDPSFRIVFKIYNNDILFQPASITNPNQNVEDKVISISIPGFDSNFQEKYLPILFKVRGNHPGCYYWNYNSWVNAGIESSTNVSSFMFCKVNHLTPFTRITDVTKDVDK
;
A
#
# COMPACT_ATOMS: atom_id res chain seq x y z
N MET A 1 21.66 -10.65 16.96
CA MET A 1 21.01 -9.57 17.74
C MET A 1 19.77 -8.97 17.05
N GLY A 2 19.57 -9.12 15.73
CA GLY A 2 18.38 -8.58 15.04
C GLY A 2 17.03 -9.26 15.36
N SER A 3 17.03 -10.54 15.74
CA SER A 3 15.77 -11.29 15.93
C SER A 3 14.96 -10.89 17.17
N LEU A 4 15.61 -10.45 18.25
CA LEU A 4 14.91 -10.08 19.48
C LEU A 4 14.22 -8.72 19.34
N LEU A 5 14.88 -7.74 18.70
CA LEU A 5 14.28 -6.44 18.44
C LEU A 5 13.10 -6.57 17.49
N GLN A 6 13.23 -7.36 16.43
CA GLN A 6 12.14 -7.64 15.50
C GLN A 6 10.96 -8.34 16.19
N TYR A 7 11.23 -9.29 17.10
CA TYR A 7 10.22 -9.98 17.89
C TYR A 7 9.50 -9.08 18.91
N VAL A 8 10.24 -8.18 19.57
CA VAL A 8 9.66 -7.24 20.55
C VAL A 8 8.81 -6.19 19.83
N THR A 9 9.29 -5.64 18.72
CA THR A 9 8.54 -4.69 17.89
C THR A 9 7.28 -5.35 17.32
N SER A 10 7.37 -6.60 16.84
CA SER A 10 6.20 -7.32 16.32
C SER A 10 5.15 -7.56 17.41
N LYS A 11 5.56 -7.97 18.61
CA LYS A 11 4.65 -8.20 19.74
C LYS A 11 3.99 -6.92 20.24
N LEU A 12 4.74 -5.81 20.30
CA LEU A 12 4.19 -4.50 20.66
C LEU A 12 3.18 -4.01 19.62
N MET A 13 3.47 -4.22 18.34
CA MET A 13 2.55 -3.88 17.26
C MET A 13 1.27 -4.72 17.28
N GLU A 14 1.37 -6.03 17.51
CA GLU A 14 0.20 -6.92 17.62
C GLU A 14 -0.74 -6.48 18.75
N GLN A 15 -0.18 -6.17 19.93
CA GLN A 15 -0.96 -5.64 21.07
C GLN A 15 -1.57 -4.26 20.78
N SER A 16 -0.84 -3.40 20.07
CA SER A 16 -1.36 -2.10 19.67
C SER A 16 -2.53 -2.23 18.71
N LEU A 17 -2.50 -3.21 17.79
CA LEU A 17 -3.55 -3.40 16.81
C LEU A 17 -4.85 -3.95 17.42
N ASP A 18 -4.77 -4.89 18.35
CA ASP A 18 -5.94 -5.35 19.11
C ASP A 18 -6.58 -4.21 19.93
N CYS A 19 -5.75 -3.25 20.38
CA CYS A 19 -6.25 -2.01 20.98
C CYS A 19 -6.91 -1.12 19.93
N PHE A 20 -6.30 -0.96 18.75
CA PHE A 20 -6.81 -0.10 17.69
C PHE A 20 -8.11 -0.60 17.08
N GLU A 21 -8.31 -1.90 16.92
CA GLU A 21 -9.61 -2.46 16.48
C GLU A 21 -10.72 -2.25 17.51
N LYS A 22 -10.39 -2.30 18.82
CA LYS A 22 -11.35 -1.95 19.86
C LYS A 22 -11.70 -0.46 19.80
N LEU A 23 -10.73 0.40 19.49
CA LEU A 23 -10.93 1.84 19.39
C LEU A 23 -11.63 2.27 18.09
N SER A 24 -11.44 1.55 16.97
CA SER A 24 -12.14 1.85 15.71
C SER A 24 -13.66 1.70 15.81
N SER A 25 -14.15 0.92 16.80
CA SER A 25 -15.57 0.84 17.15
C SER A 25 -16.16 2.12 17.78
N THR A 26 -15.33 3.15 18.05
CA THR A 26 -15.73 4.35 18.83
C THR A 26 -15.69 5.68 18.06
N ASN A 27 -15.69 5.69 16.71
CA ASN A 27 -15.63 6.90 15.86
C ASN A 27 -14.37 7.79 16.06
N GLN A 28 -13.33 7.33 16.78
CA GLN A 28 -12.05 8.03 16.99
C GLN A 28 -10.94 7.56 16.02
N THR A 29 -11.33 6.95 14.90
CA THR A 29 -10.42 6.13 14.07
C THR A 29 -9.36 6.94 13.32
N ASN A 30 -9.61 8.23 13.01
CA ASN A 30 -8.73 9.01 12.13
C ASN A 30 -7.47 9.54 12.81
N ASP A 31 -7.56 10.17 13.98
CA ASP A 31 -6.40 10.65 14.74
C ASP A 31 -5.50 9.48 15.16
N LEU A 32 -6.14 8.35 15.47
CA LEU A 32 -5.50 7.10 15.78
C LEU A 32 -4.72 6.55 14.58
N LEU A 33 -5.33 6.54 13.39
CA LEU A 33 -4.71 6.05 12.17
C LEU A 33 -3.45 6.85 11.80
N TYR A 34 -3.48 8.19 11.89
CA TYR A 34 -2.29 9.00 11.68
C TYR A 34 -1.15 8.61 12.62
N SER A 35 -1.46 8.44 13.91
CA SER A 35 -0.46 8.05 14.92
C SER A 35 0.11 6.66 14.65
N ILE A 36 -0.74 5.71 14.21
CA ILE A 36 -0.32 4.36 13.83
C ILE A 36 0.64 4.39 12.64
N GLU A 37 0.28 5.14 11.60
CA GLU A 37 1.08 5.27 10.39
C GLU A 37 2.48 5.82 10.70
N GLU A 38 2.58 6.82 11.58
CA GLU A 38 3.86 7.40 12.03
C GLU A 38 4.69 6.39 12.85
N ILE A 39 4.06 5.67 13.79
CA ILE A 39 4.74 4.62 14.57
C ILE A 39 5.30 3.53 13.64
N PHE A 40 4.55 3.15 12.60
CA PHE A 40 5.01 2.18 11.62
C PHE A 40 6.22 2.68 10.83
N ASP A 41 6.23 3.95 10.43
CA ASP A 41 7.37 4.57 9.76
C ASP A 41 8.60 4.58 10.67
N GLU A 42 8.47 5.04 11.92
CA GLU A 42 9.60 5.04 12.85
C GLU A 42 10.16 3.63 13.11
N ALA A 43 9.28 2.65 13.28
CA ALA A 43 9.68 1.28 13.58
C ALA A 43 10.38 0.61 12.40
N ILE A 44 9.86 0.78 11.18
CA ILE A 44 10.49 0.18 9.98
C ILE A 44 11.85 0.82 9.69
N MET A 45 12.01 2.12 9.95
CA MET A 45 13.29 2.82 9.77
C MET A 45 14.39 2.32 10.71
N LYS A 46 14.03 1.73 11.86
CA LYS A 46 14.96 1.10 12.81
C LYS A 46 15.25 -0.37 12.46
N THR A 47 14.55 -0.93 11.48
CA THR A 47 14.72 -2.33 11.05
C THR A 47 15.90 -2.45 10.09
N VAL A 48 16.70 -3.51 10.22
CA VAL A 48 17.85 -3.75 9.36
C VAL A 48 17.37 -4.22 7.99
N PRO A 49 17.68 -3.52 6.89
CA PRO A 49 17.31 -3.96 5.55
C PRO A 49 18.14 -5.16 5.10
N ASN A 50 17.57 -5.94 4.19
CA ASN A 50 18.27 -7.00 3.48
C ASN A 50 19.28 -6.44 2.45
N GLU A 51 19.97 -7.34 1.75
CA GLU A 51 20.96 -7.00 0.71
C GLU A 51 20.39 -6.19 -0.48
N LYS A 52 19.06 -6.19 -0.67
CA LYS A 52 18.35 -5.39 -1.67
C LYS A 52 17.88 -4.04 -1.11
N GLY A 53 18.29 -3.66 0.09
CA GLY A 53 17.88 -2.40 0.71
C GLY A 53 16.41 -2.41 1.16
N VAL A 54 15.81 -3.60 1.33
CA VAL A 54 14.42 -3.74 1.77
C VAL A 54 14.35 -4.25 3.20
N ALA A 55 13.66 -3.52 4.07
CA ALA A 55 13.28 -3.96 5.40
C ALA A 55 11.78 -4.29 5.43
N PHE A 56 11.37 -5.21 6.30
CA PHE A 56 9.97 -5.59 6.44
C PHE A 56 9.58 -5.93 7.88
N MET A 57 8.32 -5.68 8.19
CA MET A 57 7.61 -6.12 9.40
C MET A 57 6.28 -6.70 8.95
N VAL A 58 6.13 -8.03 8.98
CA VAL A 58 4.92 -8.72 8.52
C VAL A 58 4.12 -9.22 9.71
N GLN A 59 2.81 -8.97 9.68
CA GLN A 59 1.81 -9.47 10.64
C GLN A 59 0.57 -9.97 9.88
N ASP A 60 -0.30 -10.72 10.56
CA ASP A 60 -1.47 -11.35 9.94
C ASP A 60 -2.44 -10.31 9.34
N LYS A 61 -2.59 -9.15 10.00
CA LYS A 61 -3.58 -8.12 9.63
C LYS A 61 -2.99 -6.97 8.81
N PHE A 62 -1.68 -6.73 8.92
CA PHE A 62 -1.00 -5.67 8.19
C PHE A 62 0.47 -6.02 7.98
N SER A 63 1.13 -5.37 7.03
CA SER A 63 2.55 -5.56 6.74
C SER A 63 3.18 -4.26 6.30
N VAL A 64 4.36 -3.96 6.82
CA VAL A 64 5.11 -2.74 6.52
C VAL A 64 6.41 -3.11 5.84
N PHE A 65 6.70 -2.46 4.73
CA PHE A 65 7.92 -2.63 3.94
C PHE A 65 8.58 -1.28 3.77
N SER A 66 9.90 -1.19 3.94
CA SER A 66 10.68 0.00 3.63
C SER A 66 11.69 -0.34 2.55
N ILE A 67 11.77 0.50 1.53
CA ILE A 67 12.73 0.37 0.43
C ILE A 67 13.72 1.53 0.49
N ASP A 68 15.00 1.21 0.37
CA ASP A 68 16.07 2.14 0.05
C ASP A 68 16.37 2.09 -1.47
N PRO A 69 15.75 2.98 -2.28
CA PRO A 69 15.96 2.99 -3.72
C PRO A 69 17.36 3.51 -4.11
N THR A 70 18.20 3.94 -3.16
CA THR A 70 19.59 4.36 -3.42
C THR A 70 20.57 3.20 -3.33
N LYS A 71 20.24 2.15 -2.55
CA LYS A 71 21.09 0.97 -2.35
C LYS A 71 20.85 -0.16 -3.35
N SER A 72 19.69 -0.18 -3.97
CA SER A 72 19.34 -1.20 -4.97
C SER A 72 18.59 -0.60 -6.13
N ASN A 73 18.43 -1.40 -7.19
CA ASN A 73 17.58 -1.06 -8.32
C ASN A 73 16.08 -1.25 -8.01
N VAL A 74 15.69 -1.49 -6.75
CA VAL A 74 14.29 -1.65 -6.37
C VAL A 74 13.61 -0.29 -6.32
N ARG A 75 12.51 -0.17 -7.05
CA ARG A 75 11.70 1.03 -7.24
C ARG A 75 10.29 0.87 -6.69
N GLY A 76 9.87 -0.35 -6.40
CA GLY A 76 8.51 -0.63 -5.97
C GLY A 76 8.31 -2.09 -5.60
N MET A 77 7.04 -2.45 -5.42
CA MET A 77 6.64 -3.78 -4.99
C MET A 77 5.43 -4.28 -5.75
N LYS A 78 5.37 -5.59 -5.91
CA LYS A 78 4.21 -6.37 -6.34
C LYS A 78 3.80 -7.23 -5.15
N PHE A 79 2.52 -7.27 -4.85
CA PHE A 79 1.92 -8.13 -3.83
C PHE A 79 0.94 -9.08 -4.50
N PHE A 80 0.96 -10.34 -4.06
CA PHE A 80 0.20 -11.41 -4.70
C PHE A 80 -0.78 -12.07 -3.74
N THR A 81 -1.90 -12.57 -4.27
CA THR A 81 -2.89 -13.32 -3.47
C THR A 81 -2.44 -14.73 -3.14
N LYS A 82 -1.49 -15.29 -3.92
CA LYS A 82 -0.92 -16.61 -3.67
C LYS A 82 0.54 -16.68 -4.14
N GLY A 83 1.27 -17.60 -3.53
CA GLY A 83 2.66 -17.90 -3.88
C GLY A 83 2.84 -18.52 -5.26
N GLY A 84 4.09 -18.80 -5.62
CA GLY A 84 4.48 -19.38 -6.89
C GLY A 84 6.01 -19.44 -7.02
N ASN A 85 6.50 -20.08 -8.08
CA ASN A 85 7.91 -20.49 -8.19
C ASN A 85 8.95 -19.36 -8.17
N ASN A 86 8.55 -18.10 -8.34
CA ASN A 86 9.45 -16.94 -8.36
C ASN A 86 9.04 -15.81 -7.39
N LYS A 87 8.04 -16.06 -6.52
CA LYS A 87 7.55 -15.05 -5.57
C LYS A 87 8.30 -15.20 -4.26
N LEU A 88 8.74 -14.08 -3.71
CA LEU A 88 9.28 -14.03 -2.36
C LEU A 88 8.13 -14.19 -1.36
N GLN A 89 8.44 -14.71 -0.18
CA GLN A 89 7.48 -14.89 0.89
C GLN A 89 8.08 -14.39 2.20
N GLU A 90 7.29 -13.61 2.93
CA GLU A 90 7.56 -13.28 4.32
C GLU A 90 6.24 -13.43 5.08
N GLY A 91 6.22 -14.25 6.13
CA GLY A 91 4.97 -14.63 6.80
C GLY A 91 3.90 -15.13 5.83
N ASN A 92 2.73 -14.47 5.84
CA ASN A 92 1.59 -14.74 4.97
C ASN A 92 1.56 -13.86 3.69
N ILE A 93 2.58 -13.03 3.46
CA ILE A 93 2.65 -12.12 2.32
C ILE A 93 3.53 -12.71 1.22
N TYR A 94 2.99 -12.75 0.01
CA TYR A 94 3.72 -13.05 -1.22
C TYR A 94 4.02 -11.76 -1.97
N TYR A 95 5.28 -11.55 -2.33
CA TYR A 95 5.70 -10.31 -2.98
C TYR A 95 6.83 -10.53 -3.98
N ASP A 96 7.08 -9.50 -4.78
CA ASP A 96 8.23 -9.41 -5.68
C ASP A 96 8.62 -7.93 -5.82
N TYR A 97 9.86 -7.67 -6.21
CA TYR A 97 10.37 -6.33 -6.39
C TYR A 97 10.01 -5.79 -7.78
N ILE A 98 9.68 -4.51 -7.85
CA ILE A 98 9.73 -3.78 -9.12
C ILE A 98 11.09 -3.14 -9.20
N THR A 99 11.83 -3.40 -10.28
CA THR A 99 13.16 -2.83 -10.47
C THR A 99 13.17 -1.76 -11.56
N SER A 100 14.21 -0.92 -11.59
CA SER A 100 14.40 0.14 -12.60
C SER A 100 14.39 -0.35 -14.05
N ASN A 101 14.57 -1.66 -14.27
CA ASN A 101 14.58 -2.24 -15.61
C ASN A 101 13.17 -2.65 -16.09
N GLU A 102 12.18 -2.64 -15.20
CA GLU A 102 10.79 -2.93 -15.55
C GLU A 102 10.07 -1.65 -15.97
N THR A 103 9.42 -1.67 -17.14
CA THR A 103 8.59 -0.57 -17.63
C THR A 103 7.11 -0.86 -17.41
N VAL A 104 6.26 0.19 -17.47
CA VAL A 104 4.79 0.03 -17.41
C VAL A 104 4.30 -0.94 -18.47
N GLU A 105 4.85 -0.87 -19.68
CA GLU A 105 4.49 -1.73 -20.81
C GLU A 105 4.89 -3.18 -20.54
N SER A 106 6.08 -3.42 -19.99
CA SER A 106 6.54 -4.76 -19.61
C SER A 106 5.65 -5.39 -18.54
N PHE A 107 5.17 -4.57 -17.61
CA PHE A 107 4.31 -4.94 -16.52
C PHE A 107 2.88 -5.23 -16.99
N GLN A 108 2.34 -4.43 -17.92
CA GLN A 108 1.02 -4.65 -18.52
C GLN A 108 1.00 -5.86 -19.46
N ALA A 109 2.10 -6.15 -20.16
CA ALA A 109 2.16 -7.24 -21.13
C ALA A 109 2.21 -8.65 -20.50
N ASN A 110 2.77 -8.78 -19.30
CA ASN A 110 2.99 -10.07 -18.63
C ASN A 110 2.42 -10.09 -17.21
N ILE A 111 1.21 -9.56 -17.06
CA ILE A 111 0.61 -9.43 -15.74
C ILE A 111 0.26 -10.81 -15.15
N ASP A 112 0.81 -11.12 -13.98
CA ASP A 112 0.51 -12.35 -13.25
C ASP A 112 -0.95 -12.31 -12.77
N ILE A 113 -1.71 -13.37 -13.04
CA ILE A 113 -3.12 -13.46 -12.64
C ILE A 113 -3.30 -13.39 -11.12
N ASP A 114 -2.28 -13.72 -10.33
CA ASP A 114 -2.30 -13.68 -8.88
C ASP A 114 -1.83 -12.35 -8.30
N LEU A 115 -1.45 -11.40 -9.14
CA LEU A 115 -1.13 -10.05 -8.70
C LEU A 115 -2.36 -9.43 -8.03
N ASP A 116 -2.17 -8.76 -6.91
CA ASP A 116 -3.23 -8.11 -6.14
C ASP A 116 -3.06 -6.59 -6.17
N ILE A 117 -1.87 -6.13 -5.79
CA ILE A 117 -1.49 -4.72 -5.74
C ILE A 117 -0.08 -4.60 -6.27
N ALA A 118 0.19 -3.57 -7.07
CA ALA A 118 1.55 -3.19 -7.42
C ALA A 118 1.69 -1.68 -7.43
N THR A 119 2.86 -1.18 -7.07
CA THR A 119 3.17 0.23 -7.20
C THR A 119 4.68 0.41 -7.24
N TYR A 120 5.14 1.41 -7.95
CA TYR A 120 6.55 1.76 -8.03
C TYR A 120 6.71 3.27 -8.16
N PHE A 121 7.85 3.77 -7.74
CA PHE A 121 8.22 5.17 -7.86
C PHE A 121 8.98 5.38 -9.18
N PRO A 122 8.42 6.15 -10.13
CA PRO A 122 9.12 6.58 -11.33
C PRO A 122 10.35 7.43 -11.00
N ASP A 123 11.35 7.48 -11.89
CA ASP A 123 12.62 8.16 -11.61
C ASP A 123 12.45 9.68 -11.39
N ASP A 124 11.51 10.33 -12.10
CA ASP A 124 11.20 11.75 -11.91
C ASP A 124 10.58 12.02 -10.53
N LEU A 125 9.78 11.08 -10.03
CA LEU A 125 9.20 11.16 -8.69
C LEU A 125 10.25 10.91 -7.60
N LEU A 126 11.17 9.97 -7.82
CA LEU A 126 12.32 9.75 -6.93
C LEU A 126 13.21 10.98 -6.85
N TYR A 127 13.53 11.59 -7.99
CA TYR A 127 14.32 12.81 -8.02
C TYR A 127 13.59 13.97 -7.30
N TYR A 128 12.27 14.09 -7.48
CA TYR A 128 11.47 15.12 -6.83
C TYR A 128 11.39 14.94 -5.31
N THR A 129 11.25 13.70 -4.84
CA THR A 129 11.09 13.38 -3.40
C THR A 129 12.42 13.24 -2.66
N ASN A 130 13.53 13.03 -3.38
CA ASN A 130 14.88 12.98 -2.82
C ASN A 130 15.90 13.80 -3.65
N PRO A 131 15.72 15.12 -3.81
CA PRO A 131 16.54 15.93 -4.70
C PRO A 131 18.01 16.01 -4.28
N ASN A 132 18.30 15.78 -2.99
CA ASN A 132 19.64 15.85 -2.42
C ASN A 132 20.34 14.49 -2.30
N ASN A 133 19.73 13.40 -2.80
CA ASN A 133 20.23 12.04 -2.64
C ASN A 133 20.54 11.68 -1.17
N ASP A 134 19.63 12.03 -0.27
CA ASP A 134 19.75 11.69 1.15
C ASP A 134 19.89 10.17 1.30
N PRO A 135 20.98 9.66 1.91
CA PRO A 135 21.19 8.22 2.11
C PRO A 135 20.20 7.59 3.12
N SER A 136 19.49 8.43 3.89
CA SER A 136 18.42 8.01 4.79
C SER A 136 17.05 7.92 4.10
N PHE A 137 16.93 8.37 2.84
CA PHE A 137 15.67 8.34 2.10
C PHE A 137 15.11 6.93 1.98
N ARG A 138 13.87 6.75 2.42
CA ARG A 138 13.14 5.49 2.30
C ARG A 138 11.74 5.75 1.78
N ILE A 139 11.21 4.76 1.08
CA ILE A 139 9.80 4.67 0.72
C ILE A 139 9.20 3.56 1.56
N VAL A 140 8.12 3.85 2.26
CA VAL A 140 7.43 2.91 3.13
C VAL A 140 6.08 2.52 2.52
N PHE A 141 5.87 1.22 2.32
CA PHE A 141 4.62 0.62 1.89
C PHE A 141 3.99 -0.12 3.06
N LYS A 142 2.74 0.20 3.37
CA LYS A 142 1.94 -0.43 4.42
C LYS A 142 0.75 -1.09 3.77
N ILE A 143 0.64 -2.41 3.90
CA ILE A 143 -0.44 -3.21 3.35
C ILE A 143 -1.34 -3.65 4.50
N TYR A 144 -2.60 -3.23 4.46
CA TYR A 144 -3.63 -3.68 5.37
C TYR A 144 -4.45 -4.77 4.68
N ASN A 145 -4.68 -5.89 5.38
CA ASN A 145 -5.40 -7.06 4.85
C ASN A 145 -6.93 -6.96 5.01
N ASN A 146 -7.42 -5.82 5.51
CA ASN A 146 -8.83 -5.43 5.53
C ASN A 146 -8.92 -3.90 5.68
N ASP A 147 -10.14 -3.37 5.64
CA ASP A 147 -10.45 -1.95 5.74
C ASP A 147 -10.92 -1.54 7.15
N ILE A 148 -10.70 -2.36 8.20
CA ILE A 148 -11.29 -2.12 9.54
C ILE A 148 -10.86 -0.79 10.19
N LEU A 149 -9.70 -0.27 9.80
CA LEU A 149 -9.16 1.01 10.25
C LEU A 149 -9.61 2.20 9.37
N PHE A 150 -10.35 1.94 8.29
CA PHE A 150 -10.74 2.91 7.26
C PHE A 150 -12.26 2.97 7.09
N GLN A 151 -12.95 3.03 8.23
CA GLN A 151 -14.42 3.04 8.28
C GLN A 151 -14.94 4.48 8.34
N PRO A 152 -15.78 4.92 7.40
CA PRO A 152 -16.33 6.27 7.42
C PRO A 152 -17.32 6.43 8.57
N ALA A 153 -17.36 7.63 9.17
CA ALA A 153 -18.31 7.94 10.25
C ALA A 153 -19.79 7.80 9.83
N SER A 154 -20.06 7.82 8.53
CA SER A 154 -21.37 7.54 7.93
C SER A 154 -21.18 6.70 6.66
N ILE A 155 -21.99 5.66 6.49
CA ILE A 155 -22.03 4.86 5.26
C ILE A 155 -22.46 5.78 4.11
N THR A 156 -21.53 6.17 3.25
CA THR A 156 -21.79 7.07 2.12
C THR A 156 -22.57 6.38 1.00
N ASN A 157 -22.37 5.07 0.80
CA ASN A 157 -23.14 4.26 -0.13
C ASN A 157 -23.14 2.78 0.28
N PRO A 158 -24.28 2.19 0.69
CA PRO A 158 -24.35 0.79 1.10
C PRO A 158 -24.17 -0.21 -0.06
N ASN A 159 -24.16 0.27 -1.31
CA ASN A 159 -23.92 -0.56 -2.50
C ASN A 159 -22.45 -0.56 -2.95
N GLN A 160 -21.54 0.05 -2.19
CA GLN A 160 -20.10 0.03 -2.47
C GLN A 160 -19.41 -0.94 -1.54
N ASN A 161 -18.51 -1.77 -2.10
CA ASN A 161 -17.67 -2.66 -1.33
C ASN A 161 -16.22 -2.20 -1.44
N VAL A 162 -15.62 -1.86 -0.30
CA VAL A 162 -14.17 -1.69 -0.22
C VAL A 162 -13.57 -3.08 -0.36
N GLU A 163 -12.86 -3.34 -1.44
CA GLU A 163 -12.22 -4.66 -1.58
C GLU A 163 -11.11 -4.80 -0.53
N ASP A 164 -10.92 -6.03 -0.04
CA ASP A 164 -10.25 -6.45 1.21
C ASP A 164 -8.85 -5.89 1.51
N LYS A 165 -8.24 -5.01 0.70
CA LYS A 165 -6.90 -4.48 0.98
C LYS A 165 -6.77 -2.98 0.77
N VAL A 166 -6.00 -2.37 1.67
CA VAL A 166 -5.59 -0.96 1.60
C VAL A 166 -4.06 -0.92 1.52
N ILE A 167 -3.54 -0.10 0.61
CA ILE A 167 -2.11 0.22 0.52
C ILE A 167 -1.91 1.67 0.94
N SER A 168 -1.20 1.90 2.04
CA SER A 168 -0.68 3.22 2.40
C SER A 168 0.78 3.33 1.98
N ILE A 169 1.14 4.48 1.44
CA ILE A 169 2.48 4.77 0.95
C ILE A 169 2.92 6.07 1.60
N SER A 170 4.14 6.08 2.13
CA SER A 170 4.70 7.24 2.82
C SER A 170 6.19 7.37 2.54
N ILE A 171 6.69 8.59 2.68
CA ILE A 171 8.11 8.92 2.64
C ILE A 171 8.38 9.70 3.93
N PRO A 172 9.13 9.13 4.89
CA PRO A 172 9.39 9.81 6.16
C PRO A 172 9.99 11.21 5.93
N GLY A 173 9.37 12.23 6.52
CA GLY A 173 9.77 13.63 6.36
C GLY A 173 9.25 14.33 5.10
N PHE A 174 8.38 13.68 4.32
CA PHE A 174 7.76 14.25 3.13
C PHE A 174 6.23 14.15 3.21
N ASP A 175 5.55 15.31 3.23
CA ASP A 175 4.10 15.47 3.41
C ASP A 175 3.43 16.23 2.26
N SER A 176 4.19 16.56 1.22
CA SER A 176 3.76 17.42 0.12
C SER A 176 3.17 16.63 -1.04
N ASN A 177 2.34 17.28 -1.85
CA ASN A 177 1.85 16.67 -3.10
C ASN A 177 2.95 16.66 -4.18
N PHE A 178 2.79 15.79 -5.17
CA PHE A 178 3.77 15.50 -6.22
C PHE A 178 3.84 16.51 -7.37
N GLN A 179 3.18 17.67 -7.28
CA GLN A 179 3.23 18.77 -8.25
C GLN A 179 3.24 18.29 -9.72
N GLU A 180 2.09 17.78 -10.17
CA GLU A 180 1.86 17.25 -11.54
C GLU A 180 2.63 15.97 -11.90
N LYS A 181 3.38 15.37 -10.96
CA LYS A 181 3.88 14.00 -11.07
C LYS A 181 2.90 13.02 -10.46
N TYR A 182 2.98 11.78 -10.93
CA TYR A 182 2.04 10.74 -10.52
C TYR A 182 2.77 9.48 -10.07
N LEU A 183 2.31 8.94 -8.95
CA LEU A 183 2.63 7.60 -8.49
C LEU A 183 1.63 6.62 -9.12
N PRO A 184 2.09 5.64 -9.90
CA PRO A 184 1.23 4.59 -10.42
C PRO A 184 0.93 3.54 -9.33
N ILE A 185 -0.35 3.19 -9.22
CA ILE A 185 -0.82 2.07 -8.40
C ILE A 185 -1.67 1.18 -9.30
N LEU A 186 -1.34 -0.10 -9.34
CA LEU A 186 -2.14 -1.10 -10.01
C LEU A 186 -2.89 -1.94 -8.97
N PHE A 187 -4.19 -2.11 -9.18
CA PHE A 187 -5.05 -2.98 -8.42
C PHE A 187 -5.62 -4.09 -9.31
N LYS A 188 -5.64 -5.33 -8.81
CA LYS A 188 -6.51 -6.37 -9.36
C LYS A 188 -7.94 -6.06 -8.97
N VAL A 189 -8.85 -6.06 -9.93
CA VAL A 189 -10.26 -5.76 -9.71
C VAL A 189 -11.09 -7.04 -9.76
N ARG A 190 -12.06 -7.16 -8.86
CA ARG A 190 -13.10 -8.20 -8.91
C ARG A 190 -14.47 -7.56 -8.73
N GLY A 191 -15.14 -7.26 -9.84
CA GLY A 191 -16.49 -6.71 -9.79
C GLY A 191 -16.76 -5.71 -10.91
N ASN A 192 -17.93 -5.09 -10.85
CA ASN A 192 -18.36 -4.12 -11.84
C ASN A 192 -18.03 -2.70 -11.37
N HIS A 193 -17.78 -1.82 -12.35
CA HIS A 193 -17.46 -0.40 -12.16
C HIS A 193 -16.40 -0.15 -11.07
N PRO A 194 -15.20 -0.77 -11.19
CA PRO A 194 -14.12 -0.44 -10.26
C PRO A 194 -13.79 1.05 -10.31
N GLY A 195 -13.33 1.56 -9.17
CA GLY A 195 -12.70 2.87 -9.06
C GLY A 195 -11.55 2.86 -8.07
N CYS A 196 -10.59 3.74 -8.28
CA CYS A 196 -9.50 4.01 -7.34
C CYS A 196 -9.97 5.04 -6.31
N TYR A 197 -9.72 4.77 -5.04
CA TYR A 197 -10.10 5.67 -3.95
C TYR A 197 -8.92 5.86 -2.99
N TYR A 198 -8.87 7.04 -2.38
CA TYR A 198 -7.98 7.31 -1.27
C TYR A 198 -8.76 7.66 -0.02
N TRP A 199 -8.16 7.38 1.13
CA TRP A 199 -8.69 7.73 2.43
C TRP A 199 -8.28 9.15 2.76
N ASN A 200 -9.25 10.07 2.81
CA ASN A 200 -8.99 11.47 3.20
C ASN A 200 -9.07 11.68 4.73
N TYR A 201 -8.94 10.63 5.52
CA TYR A 201 -9.10 10.64 6.98
C TYR A 201 -10.50 11.08 7.42
N ASN A 202 -11.49 10.74 6.60
CA ASN A 202 -12.91 10.89 6.91
C ASN A 202 -13.76 9.89 6.10
N SER A 203 -13.44 9.75 4.80
CA SER A 203 -14.18 8.93 3.83
C SER A 203 -13.29 8.52 2.66
N TRP A 204 -13.70 7.48 1.94
CA TRP A 204 -13.13 7.14 0.64
C TRP A 204 -13.55 8.14 -0.43
N VAL A 205 -12.58 8.71 -1.14
CA VAL A 205 -12.83 9.68 -2.22
C VAL A 205 -11.96 9.36 -3.43
N ASN A 206 -12.42 9.70 -4.63
CA ASN A 206 -11.71 9.45 -5.90
C ASN A 206 -11.25 10.74 -6.60
N ALA A 207 -11.48 11.90 -6.00
CA ALA A 207 -11.21 13.20 -6.61
C ALA A 207 -9.71 13.41 -6.85
N GLY A 208 -9.33 13.73 -8.10
CA GLY A 208 -7.92 13.96 -8.46
C GLY A 208 -7.10 12.68 -8.70
N ILE A 209 -7.74 11.51 -8.78
CA ILE A 209 -7.12 10.28 -9.26
C ILE A 209 -7.48 10.09 -10.75
N GLU A 210 -6.47 9.89 -11.60
CA GLU A 210 -6.72 9.41 -12.97
C GLU A 210 -6.70 7.88 -12.96
N SER A 211 -7.80 7.25 -13.34
CA SER A 211 -7.90 5.78 -13.40
C SER A 211 -8.16 5.30 -14.82
N SER A 212 -7.47 4.25 -15.25
CA SER A 212 -7.77 3.51 -16.47
C SER A 212 -7.88 2.01 -16.19
N THR A 213 -8.88 1.37 -16.79
CA THR A 213 -9.02 -0.08 -16.78
C THR A 213 -8.37 -0.63 -18.05
N ASN A 214 -7.15 -1.15 -17.92
CA ASN A 214 -6.44 -1.79 -19.01
C ASN A 214 -6.37 -3.29 -18.71
N VAL A 215 -6.95 -4.07 -19.62
CA VAL A 215 -7.04 -5.54 -19.55
C VAL A 215 -8.02 -6.02 -18.46
N SER A 216 -8.82 -7.03 -18.79
CA SER A 216 -10.12 -7.42 -18.20
C SER A 216 -10.21 -7.73 -16.69
N SER A 217 -9.20 -7.43 -15.88
CA SER A 217 -9.25 -7.60 -14.41
C SER A 217 -8.30 -6.69 -13.64
N PHE A 218 -7.75 -5.63 -14.24
CA PHE A 218 -6.84 -4.72 -13.55
C PHE A 218 -7.17 -3.25 -13.79
N MET A 219 -6.88 -2.45 -12.77
CA MET A 219 -7.10 -1.02 -12.73
C MET A 219 -5.79 -0.32 -12.44
N PHE A 220 -5.44 0.64 -13.28
CA PHE A 220 -4.29 1.50 -13.12
C PHE A 220 -4.75 2.87 -12.60
N CYS A 221 -4.19 3.29 -11.48
CA CYS A 221 -4.45 4.56 -10.82
C CYS A 221 -3.18 5.41 -10.90
N LYS A 222 -3.33 6.68 -11.27
CA LYS A 222 -2.30 7.70 -11.11
C LYS A 222 -2.71 8.63 -9.99
N VAL A 223 -1.90 8.69 -8.94
CA VAL A 223 -2.16 9.49 -7.74
C VAL A 223 -1.05 10.51 -7.54
N ASN A 224 -1.35 11.68 -6.97
CA ASN A 224 -0.40 12.78 -6.84
C ASN A 224 -0.09 13.15 -5.37
N HIS A 225 -0.42 12.28 -4.43
CA HIS A 225 -0.25 12.47 -2.99
C HIS A 225 -0.01 11.13 -2.30
N LEU A 226 0.39 11.17 -1.04
CA LEU A 226 0.70 10.01 -0.20
C LEU A 226 -0.35 9.85 0.88
N THR A 227 -1.28 8.92 0.65
CA THR A 227 -2.35 8.55 1.59
C THR A 227 -2.61 7.05 1.47
N PRO A 228 -3.48 6.48 2.31
CA PRO A 228 -4.02 5.15 2.08
C PRO A 228 -4.89 5.11 0.81
N PHE A 229 -4.69 4.09 -0.03
CA PHE A 229 -5.40 3.86 -1.28
C PHE A 229 -6.04 2.48 -1.30
N THR A 230 -7.16 2.37 -1.99
CA THR A 230 -7.84 1.09 -2.26
C THR A 230 -8.59 1.13 -3.59
N ARG A 231 -9.17 -0.01 -3.94
CA ARG A 231 -10.16 -0.14 -5.00
C ARG A 231 -11.53 -0.38 -4.38
N ILE A 232 -12.54 0.29 -4.92
CA ILE A 232 -13.94 0.07 -4.53
C ILE A 232 -14.69 -0.35 -5.78
N THR A 233 -15.50 -1.40 -5.64
CA THR A 233 -16.41 -1.89 -6.68
C THR A 233 -17.85 -1.73 -6.23
N ASP A 234 -18.75 -1.64 -7.21
CA ASP A 234 -20.18 -1.69 -6.92
C ASP A 234 -20.60 -3.13 -6.62
N VAL A 235 -21.39 -3.30 -5.56
CA VAL A 235 -22.10 -4.55 -5.29
C VAL A 235 -23.19 -4.67 -6.34
N THR A 236 -23.01 -5.51 -7.35
CA THR A 236 -24.17 -5.98 -8.09
C THR A 236 -25.03 -6.79 -7.13
N LYS A 237 -26.23 -6.28 -6.82
CA LYS A 237 -27.32 -7.20 -6.53
C LYS A 237 -27.45 -8.03 -7.80
N ASP A 238 -27.09 -9.31 -7.74
CA ASP A 238 -27.52 -10.25 -8.77
C ASP A 238 -29.03 -10.09 -8.88
N VAL A 239 -29.48 -9.42 -9.94
CA VAL A 239 -30.87 -9.49 -10.34
C VAL A 239 -30.96 -10.84 -11.02
N ASP A 240 -31.41 -11.83 -10.24
CA ASP A 240 -31.74 -13.17 -10.70
C ASP A 240 -32.32 -13.10 -12.13
N LYS A 241 -31.66 -13.79 -13.06
CA LYS A 241 -32.19 -14.10 -14.39
C LYS A 241 -32.40 -15.60 -14.52
#